data_AF-R8AVK8-F1
#
_entry.id   AF-R8AVK8-F1
#
_cell.length_a   1.000
_cell.length_b   1.000
_cell.length_c   1.000
_cell.angle_alpha   90.00
_cell.angle_beta   90.00
_cell.angle_gamma   90.00
#
_symmetry.space_group_name_H-M   'P 1'
#
loop_
_entity.id
_entity.type
_entity.pdbx_description
1 polymer ?
#
loop_
_entity_poly.entity_id
_entity_poly.type
_entity_poly.pdbx_seq_one_letter_code
_entity_poly.pdbx_strand_id
1 'polypeptide(L)' 'MKPVWVLGNGQLGNMLQQAAAPLAISVNRAGLMTPHRSCQTTR' A
#
# COMPACT_ATOMS: atom_id res chain seq x y z
N MET A 1 8.03 8.96 17.26
CA MET A 1 8.46 8.84 15.85
C MET A 1 7.29 9.21 14.95
N LYS A 2 7.53 9.84 13.79
CA LYS A 2 6.45 10.19 12.84
C LYS A 2 6.18 9.00 11.90
N PRO A 3 4.91 8.60 11.71
CA PRO A 3 4.58 7.52 10.79
C PRO A 3 4.79 7.97 9.33
N VAL A 4 5.26 7.04 8.50
CA VAL A 4 5.47 7.25 7.05
C VAL A 4 4.24 6.76 6.30
N TRP A 5 3.68 7.60 5.45
CA TRP A 5 2.55 7.25 4.59
C TRP A 5 3.01 6.97 3.17
N VAL A 6 2.63 5.81 2.64
CA VAL A 6 2.97 5.39 1.27
C VAL A 6 1.69 5.27 0.46
N LEU A 7 1.62 6.01 -0.64
CA LEU A 7 0.52 5.90 -1.59
C LEU A 7 0.78 4.74 -2.55
N GLY A 8 -0.06 3.71 -2.48
CA GLY A 8 0.04 2.49 -3.26
C GLY A 8 0.11 1.24 -2.38
N ASN A 9 -0.84 0.33 -2.59
CA ASN A 9 -0.91 -0.96 -1.90
C ASN A 9 -0.18 -2.09 -2.63
N GLY A 10 0.62 -1.76 -3.66
CA GLY A 10 1.38 -2.73 -4.44
C GLY A 10 2.58 -3.33 -3.69
N GLN A 11 3.34 -4.15 -4.42
CA GLN A 11 4.55 -4.82 -3.94
C GLN A 11 5.58 -3.89 -3.29
N LEU A 12 5.73 -2.66 -3.80
CA LEU A 12 6.66 -1.67 -3.25
C LEU A 12 6.27 -1.23 -1.83
N GLY A 13 4.96 -1.06 -1.57
CA GLY A 13 4.47 -0.74 -0.23
C GLY A 13 4.76 -1.88 0.75
N ASN A 14 4.59 -3.14 0.33
CA ASN A 14 4.94 -4.31 1.15
C ASN A 14 6.44 -4.32 1.49
N MET A 15 7.31 -4.08 0.51
CA MET A 15 8.76 -4.06 0.73
C MET A 15 9.16 -2.95 1.71
N LEU A 16 8.57 -1.76 1.59
CA LEU A 16 8.82 -0.66 2.54
C LEU A 16 8.38 -0.99 3.96
N GLN A 17 7.23 -1.67 4.12
CA GLN A 17 6.77 -2.10 5.43
C GLN A 17 7.70 -3.15 6.06
N GLN A 18 8.22 -4.08 5.25
CA GLN A 18 9.19 -5.09 5.70
C GLN A 18 10.54 -4.47 6.10
N ALA A 19 11.05 -3.53 5.30
CA ALA A 19 12.29 -2.82 5.61
C ALA A 19 12.18 -1.92 6.86
N ALA A 20 10.98 -1.40 7.14
CA ALA A 20 10.71 -0.52 8.28
C ALA A 20 10.52 -1.26 9.61
N ALA A 21 10.10 -2.53 9.59
CA ALA A 21 9.88 -3.36 10.78
C ALA A 21 11.10 -3.45 11.72
N PRO A 22 12.33 -3.78 11.24
CA PRO A 22 13.51 -3.83 12.11
C PRO A 22 13.97 -2.45 12.60
N LEU A 23 13.48 -1.36 11.98
CA LEU A 23 13.82 0.02 12.32
C LEU A 23 12.81 0.66 13.30
N ALA A 24 11.79 -0.10 13.73
CA ALA A 24 10.67 0.40 14.53
C ALA A 24 9.94 1.61 13.90
N ILE A 25 9.94 1.69 12.57
CA ILE A 25 9.26 2.74 11.81
C ILE A 25 7.86 2.27 11.42
N SER A 26 6.83 3.04 11.79
CA SER A 26 5.45 2.75 11.38
C SER A 26 5.20 3.22 9.93
N VAL A 27 4.92 2.28 9.04
CA VAL A 27 4.56 2.54 7.63
C VAL A 27 3.07 2.27 7.43
N ASN A 28 2.32 3.30 7.06
CA ASN A 28 0.91 3.21 6.71
C ASN A 28 0.73 3.27 5.20
N ARG A 29 0.09 2.26 4.63
CA ARG A 29 -0.17 2.19 3.19
C ARG A 29 -1.58 2.68 2.90
N ALA A 30 -1.67 3.60 1.95
CA ALA A 30 -2.94 4.12 1.45
C ALA A 30 -3.13 3.69 0.01
N GLY A 31 -4.20 2.96 -0.27
CA GLY A 31 -4.61 2.71 -1.64
C GLY A 31 -5.20 3.98 -2.24
N LEU A 32 -4.77 4.37 -3.44
CA LEU A 32 -5.65 5.16 -4.30
C LEU A 32 -6.88 4.31 -4.52
N MET A 33 -8.07 4.76 -4.10
CA MET A 33 -9.32 4.16 -4.58
C MET A 33 -9.28 4.27 -6.10
N THR A 34 -8.86 3.20 -6.78
CA THR A 34 -9.07 3.08 -8.21
C THR A 34 -10.58 3.03 -8.39
N PRO A 35 -11.19 3.84 -9.28
CA PRO A 35 -12.56 3.58 -9.66
C PRO A 35 -12.60 2.14 -10.14
N HIS A 36 -13.35 1.31 -9.42
CA HIS A 36 -13.51 -0.10 -9.73
C HIS A 36 -14.19 -0.16 -11.10
N ARG A 37 -13.39 -0.19 -12.18
CA ARG A 37 -13.88 -0.61 -13.49
C ARG A 37 -14.04 -2.11 -13.36
N SER A 38 -15.20 -2.51 -12.85
CA SER A 38 -15.70 -3.86 -13.02
C SER A 38 -15.87 -4.05 -14.52
N CYS A 39 -14.81 -4.48 -15.20
CA CYS A 39 -14.97 -5.21 -16.45
C CYS A 39 -15.66 -6.50 -16.03
N GLN A 40 -17.00 -6.45 -15.93
CA GLN A 40 -17.83 -7.63 -15.97
C GLN A 40 -17.51 -8.30 -17.30
N THR A 41 -16.64 -9.31 -17.27
CA THR A 41 -16.58 -10.32 -18.31
C THR A 41 -17.98 -10.91 -18.38
N THR A 42 -18.76 -10.43 -19.35
CA THR A 42 -19.94 -11.14 -19.82
C THR A 42 -19.47 -12.51 -20.28
N ARG A 43 -20.10 -13.54 -19.71
CA ARG A 43 -19.96 -14.98 -19.97
C ARG A 43 -19.26 -15.39 -21.26
#